data_AF-A0A9D2AEH1-F1
#
_entry.id   AF-A0A9D2AEH1-F1
#
_cell.length_a   1.000
_cell.length_b   1.000
_cell.length_c   1.000
_cell.angle_alpha   90.00
_cell.angle_beta   90.00
_cell.angle_gamma   90.00
#
_symmetry.space_group_name_H-M   'P 1'
#
loop_
_entity.id
_entity.type
_entity.pdbx_description
1 polymer ?
#
loop_
_entity_poly.entity_id
_entity_poly.type
_entity_poly.pdbx_seq_one_letter_code
_entity_poly.pdbx_strand_id
1 'polypeptide(L)'
;MKQLRKTEWRRGYPIKKNLALCAWGMLALAGFAGILARPENIPSLAACVLALAGAVLTLPRLLRYYRTTYQSLPALNRRFTKEEQEELIEQENFETITELKAESMRWTDFAESVHWLRINGRYVPKELVILGGAEVTYSVMNRDTTPLIFLYATGDMVKIDLGVQVSVQKIRELNAYLWSCYHIFPGRTDRKKADELSSIFRVIYTEYLKEKEPRKESRVLADLIEDAGELRKKCIERMPSYLKKVDEKAWWNEKTRKKMQQWKKDRENTS
;
A
#
# COMPACT_ATOMS: atom_id res chain seq x y z
N MET A 1 2.91 -8.17 23.07
CA MET A 1 3.51 -7.90 21.74
C MET A 1 2.53 -7.05 20.95
N LYS A 2 2.96 -5.88 20.50
CA LYS A 2 2.13 -4.89 19.80
C LYS A 2 1.50 -5.42 18.50
N GLN A 3 0.35 -4.88 18.10
CA GLN A 3 -0.43 -5.40 16.95
C GLN A 3 0.39 -5.42 15.64
N LEU A 4 1.05 -4.30 15.29
CA LEU A 4 1.90 -4.19 14.10
C LEU A 4 3.02 -5.24 14.07
N ARG A 5 3.67 -5.45 15.20
CA ARG A 5 4.74 -6.45 15.33
C ARG A 5 4.21 -7.86 15.08
N LYS A 6 3.04 -8.21 15.63
CA LYS A 6 2.41 -9.51 15.36
C LYS A 6 2.14 -9.70 13.85
N THR A 7 1.62 -8.68 13.17
CA THR A 7 1.36 -8.77 11.72
C THR A 7 2.62 -8.92 10.87
N GLU A 8 3.70 -8.20 11.21
CA GLU A 8 4.99 -8.34 10.52
C GLU A 8 5.58 -9.74 10.67
N TRP A 9 5.55 -10.29 11.89
CA TRP A 9 6.06 -11.62 12.19
C TRP A 9 5.25 -12.71 11.49
N ARG A 10 3.92 -12.59 11.44
CA ARG A 10 3.06 -13.53 10.71
C ARG A 10 3.39 -13.58 9.21
N ARG A 11 3.87 -12.48 8.63
CA ARG A 11 4.32 -12.43 7.23
C ARG A 11 5.77 -12.84 7.00
N GLY A 12 6.49 -13.11 8.09
CA GLY A 12 7.91 -13.43 8.07
C GLY A 12 8.77 -12.29 7.52
N TYR A 13 8.32 -11.03 7.58
CA TYR A 13 9.12 -9.90 7.09
C TYR A 13 10.47 -9.77 7.80
N PRO A 14 10.57 -9.93 9.13
CA PRO A 14 11.87 -9.95 9.81
C PRO A 14 12.80 -11.05 9.28
N ILE A 15 12.25 -12.24 9.02
CA ILE A 15 13.00 -13.38 8.49
C ILE A 15 13.47 -13.09 7.06
N LYS A 16 12.58 -12.57 6.20
CA LYS A 16 12.89 -12.18 4.82
C LYS A 16 13.96 -11.09 4.75
N LYS A 17 13.93 -10.11 5.67
CA LYS A 17 14.97 -9.08 5.80
C LYS A 17 16.33 -9.69 6.12
N ASN A 18 16.39 -10.58 7.11
CA ASN A 18 17.64 -11.23 7.49
C ASN A 18 18.16 -12.15 6.37
N LEU A 19 17.29 -12.94 5.74
CA LEU A 19 17.66 -13.79 4.60
C LEU A 19 18.21 -12.97 3.43
N ALA A 20 17.58 -11.84 3.08
CA ALA A 20 18.07 -10.97 2.03
C ALA A 20 19.45 -10.37 2.36
N LEU A 21 19.66 -10.00 3.63
CA LEU A 21 20.95 -9.48 4.09
C LEU A 21 22.03 -10.56 4.11
N CYS A 22 21.71 -11.78 4.56
CA CYS A 22 22.61 -12.93 4.50
C CYS A 22 22.97 -13.30 3.06
N ALA A 23 21.99 -13.37 2.16
CA ALA A 23 22.22 -13.66 0.75
C ALA A 23 23.12 -12.60 0.09
N TRP A 24 22.87 -11.32 0.37
CA TRP A 24 23.72 -10.23 -0.11
C TRP A 24 25.14 -10.31 0.46
N GLY A 25 25.28 -10.59 1.76
CA GLY A 25 26.57 -10.75 2.42
C GLY A 25 27.38 -11.91 1.84
N MET A 26 26.75 -13.06 1.59
CA MET A 26 27.39 -14.21 0.93
C MET A 26 27.85 -13.89 -0.49
N LEU A 27 27.05 -13.14 -1.26
CA LEU A 27 27.41 -12.73 -2.62
C LEU A 27 28.61 -11.77 -2.62
N ALA A 28 28.64 -10.82 -1.70
CA ALA A 28 29.79 -9.93 -1.52
C ALA A 28 31.04 -10.71 -1.09
N LEU A 29 30.93 -11.59 -0.09
CA LEU A 29 32.05 -12.41 0.40
C LEU A 29 32.61 -13.35 -0.68
N ALA A 30 31.75 -14.00 -1.47
CA ALA A 30 32.18 -14.85 -2.56
C ALA A 30 32.94 -14.07 -3.65
N GLY A 31 32.47 -12.86 -3.97
CA GLY A 31 33.17 -11.96 -4.88
C GLY A 31 34.56 -11.56 -4.38
N PHE A 32 34.68 -11.21 -3.09
CA PHE A 32 35.97 -10.88 -2.47
C PHE A 32 36.92 -12.09 -2.38
N ALA A 33 36.42 -13.23 -1.91
CA ALA A 33 37.22 -14.45 -1.76
C ALA A 33 37.71 -15.00 -3.10
N GLY A 34 36.89 -14.91 -4.15
CA GLY A 34 37.26 -15.35 -5.50
C GLY A 34 38.40 -14.53 -6.11
N ILE A 35 38.46 -13.21 -5.85
CA ILE A 35 39.58 -12.36 -6.26
C ILE A 35 40.88 -12.78 -5.55
N LEU A 36 40.82 -13.08 -4.25
CA LEU A 36 41.98 -13.47 -3.46
C LEU A 36 42.50 -14.87 -3.82
N ALA A 37 41.61 -15.81 -4.16
CA ALA A 37 41.98 -17.22 -4.33
C ALA A 37 42.50 -17.57 -5.72
N ARG A 38 42.11 -16.84 -6.78
CA ARG A 38 42.45 -17.20 -8.18
C ARG A 38 42.69 -15.98 -9.07
N PRO A 39 43.76 -15.20 -8.84
CA PRO A 39 44.03 -13.99 -9.62
C PRO A 39 44.34 -14.27 -11.11
N GLU A 40 44.77 -15.49 -11.46
CA GLU A 40 45.31 -15.81 -12.79
C GLU A 40 44.25 -16.30 -13.80
N ASN A 41 43.05 -16.65 -13.34
CA ASN A 41 42.00 -17.16 -14.21
C ASN A 41 41.03 -16.01 -14.58
N ILE A 42 41.30 -15.38 -15.73
CA ILE A 42 40.57 -14.21 -16.27
C ILE A 42 39.03 -14.41 -16.25
N PRO A 43 38.46 -15.54 -16.75
CA PRO A 43 37.02 -15.81 -16.62
C PRO A 43 36.48 -15.75 -15.20
N SER A 44 37.20 -16.33 -14.23
CA SER A 44 36.79 -16.35 -12.83
C SER A 44 36.91 -14.98 -12.18
N LEU A 45 37.95 -14.21 -12.55
CA LEU A 45 38.16 -12.85 -12.07
C LEU A 45 37.07 -11.90 -12.59
N ALA A 46 36.72 -12.02 -13.88
CA ALA A 46 35.61 -11.29 -14.48
C ALA A 46 34.27 -11.59 -13.77
N ALA A 47 33.99 -12.86 -13.45
CA ALA A 47 32.81 -13.24 -12.69
C ALA A 47 32.78 -12.63 -11.27
N CYS A 48 33.93 -12.59 -10.59
CA CYS A 48 34.03 -11.99 -9.26
C CYS A 48 33.84 -10.47 -9.29
N VAL A 49 34.40 -9.78 -10.28
CA VAL A 49 34.19 -8.34 -10.48
C VAL A 49 32.72 -8.04 -10.78
N LEU A 50 32.06 -8.83 -11.63
CA LEU A 50 30.63 -8.69 -11.90
C LEU A 50 29.77 -8.92 -10.65
N ALA A 51 30.12 -9.91 -9.82
CA ALA A 51 29.43 -10.17 -8.55
C ALA A 51 29.56 -8.98 -7.57
N LEU A 52 30.76 -8.43 -7.41
CA LEU A 52 30.98 -7.24 -6.56
C LEU A 52 30.27 -6.00 -7.11
N ALA A 53 30.32 -5.77 -8.42
CA ALA A 53 29.57 -4.69 -9.06
C ALA A 53 28.05 -4.85 -8.81
N GLY A 54 27.53 -6.08 -8.94
CA GLY A 54 26.14 -6.40 -8.59
C GLY A 54 25.81 -6.14 -7.12
N ALA A 55 26.70 -6.50 -6.19
CA ALA A 55 26.52 -6.23 -4.76
C ALA A 55 26.45 -4.72 -4.46
N VAL A 56 27.35 -3.93 -5.06
CA VAL A 56 27.37 -2.46 -4.92
C VAL A 56 26.10 -1.84 -5.48
N LEU A 57 25.65 -2.27 -6.67
CA LEU A 57 24.43 -1.75 -7.30
C LEU A 57 23.16 -2.13 -6.54
N THR A 58 23.14 -3.27 -5.84
CA THR A 58 22.00 -3.74 -5.07
C THR A 58 21.97 -3.20 -3.63
N LEU A 59 23.08 -2.71 -3.11
CA LEU A 59 23.20 -2.17 -1.75
C LEU A 59 22.19 -1.05 -1.44
N PRO A 60 21.97 -0.02 -2.29
CA PRO A 60 20.98 1.02 -2.01
C PRO A 60 19.55 0.48 -1.89
N ARG A 61 19.22 -0.56 -2.68
CA ARG A 61 17.91 -1.23 -2.63
C ARG A 61 17.76 -2.03 -1.34
N LEU A 62 18.81 -2.76 -0.94
CA LEU A 62 18.83 -3.53 0.30
C LEU A 62 18.74 -2.61 1.53
N LEU A 63 19.52 -1.52 1.55
CA LEU A 63 19.47 -0.52 2.61
C LEU A 63 18.08 0.11 2.71
N ARG A 64 17.44 0.43 1.59
CA ARG A 64 16.06 0.93 1.57
C ARG A 64 15.08 -0.09 2.15
N TYR A 65 15.22 -1.37 1.79
CA TYR A 65 14.38 -2.44 2.31
C TYR A 65 14.57 -2.64 3.83
N TYR A 66 15.81 -2.60 4.31
CA TYR A 66 16.12 -2.74 5.73
C TYR A 66 15.67 -1.54 6.57
N ARG A 67 15.87 -0.31 6.06
CA ARG A 67 15.42 0.94 6.69
C ARG A 67 13.91 1.10 6.74
N THR A 68 13.15 0.30 5.98
CA THR A 68 11.69 0.35 6.04
C THR A 68 11.24 -0.26 7.37
N THR A 69 10.73 0.56 8.30
CA THR A 69 10.36 0.15 9.66
C THR A 69 9.31 -0.97 9.65
N TYR A 70 8.14 -0.68 9.10
CA TYR A 70 7.00 -1.60 9.01
C TYR A 70 6.54 -1.76 7.56
N GLN A 71 6.75 -2.93 6.96
CA GLN A 71 6.30 -3.20 5.60
C GLN A 71 4.76 -3.16 5.47
N SER A 72 4.07 -3.34 6.60
CA SER A 72 2.62 -3.18 6.73
C SER A 72 2.12 -1.72 6.60
N LEU A 73 2.98 -0.71 6.75
CA LEU A 73 2.64 0.73 6.68
C LEU A 73 3.53 1.52 5.69
N PRO A 74 3.53 1.16 4.40
CA PRO A 74 4.52 1.65 3.43
C PRO A 74 4.54 3.18 3.24
N ALA A 75 3.38 3.84 3.22
CA ALA A 75 3.30 5.31 3.02
C ALA A 75 3.82 6.11 4.22
N LEU A 76 3.68 5.55 5.42
CA LEU A 76 3.95 6.26 6.68
C LEU A 76 5.35 6.02 7.23
N ASN A 77 6.06 5.00 6.72
CA ASN A 77 7.40 4.61 7.16
C ASN A 77 8.45 5.71 7.17
N ARG A 78 8.33 6.71 6.30
CA ARG A 78 9.29 7.81 6.21
C ARG A 78 8.92 9.00 7.09
N ARG A 79 7.69 9.04 7.59
CA ARG A 79 7.08 10.20 8.22
C ARG A 79 6.84 10.03 9.71
N PHE A 80 6.71 8.78 10.16
CA PHE A 80 6.53 8.42 11.57
C PHE A 80 7.68 7.54 12.08
N THR A 81 8.05 7.72 13.34
CA THR A 81 8.95 6.78 14.03
C THR A 81 8.27 5.44 14.25
N LYS A 82 9.05 4.45 14.70
CA LYS A 82 8.53 3.12 15.00
C LYS A 82 7.51 3.16 16.13
N GLU A 83 7.77 3.94 17.18
CA GLU A 83 6.86 4.08 18.32
C GLU A 83 5.56 4.79 17.92
N GLU A 84 5.66 5.89 17.16
CA GLU A 84 4.49 6.64 16.68
C GLU A 84 3.56 5.75 15.83
N GLN A 85 4.11 4.91 14.94
CA GLN A 85 3.29 3.97 14.13
C GLN A 85 2.62 2.90 14.98
N GLU A 86 3.31 2.40 16.00
CA GLU A 86 2.75 1.41 16.92
C GLU A 86 1.60 1.99 17.73
N GLU A 87 1.75 3.21 18.24
CA GLU A 87 0.71 3.89 19.01
C GLU A 87 -0.58 4.11 18.19
N LEU A 88 -0.44 4.60 16.94
CA LEU A 88 -1.58 4.82 16.03
C LEU A 88 -2.44 3.57 15.78
N ILE A 89 -1.82 2.39 15.76
CA ILE A 89 -2.52 1.12 15.48
C ILE A 89 -2.95 0.42 16.77
N GLU A 90 -2.29 0.68 17.89
CA GLU A 90 -2.67 0.08 19.19
C GLU A 90 -3.95 0.65 19.76
N GLN A 91 -4.27 1.91 19.45
CA GLN A 91 -5.53 2.55 19.83
C GLN A 91 -6.75 2.03 19.04
N GLU A 92 -6.53 1.19 18.03
CA GLU A 92 -7.54 0.76 17.09
C GLU A 92 -7.97 -0.70 17.31
N ASN A 93 -9.29 -0.91 17.31
CA ASN A 93 -9.91 -2.22 17.39
C ASN A 93 -10.31 -2.68 15.99
N PHE A 94 -9.66 -3.74 15.49
CA PHE A 94 -9.88 -4.25 14.15
C PHE A 94 -10.92 -5.37 14.14
N GLU A 95 -12.01 -5.15 13.41
CA GLU A 95 -13.04 -6.12 13.13
C GLU A 95 -12.91 -6.67 11.73
N THR A 96 -13.25 -7.95 11.54
CA THR A 96 -13.15 -8.58 10.23
C THR A 96 -14.30 -8.15 9.34
N ILE A 97 -14.02 -7.72 8.12
CA ILE A 97 -15.04 -7.45 7.10
C ILE A 97 -15.50 -8.79 6.52
N THR A 98 -16.63 -9.29 7.01
CA THR A 98 -17.15 -10.62 6.64
C THR A 98 -17.77 -10.63 5.24
N GLU A 99 -18.28 -9.49 4.80
CA GLU A 99 -18.92 -9.21 3.52
C GLU A 99 -17.98 -9.50 2.34
N LEU A 100 -16.69 -9.25 2.54
CA LEU A 100 -15.63 -9.46 1.55
C LEU A 100 -15.01 -10.87 1.60
N LYS A 101 -15.30 -11.67 2.64
CA LYS A 101 -14.74 -13.04 2.81
C LYS A 101 -15.35 -14.11 1.90
N ALA A 102 -16.20 -13.73 0.94
CA ALA A 102 -16.82 -14.68 0.02
C ALA A 102 -15.81 -15.30 -0.97
N GLU A 103 -15.90 -16.63 -1.14
CA GLU A 103 -15.29 -17.41 -2.22
C GLU A 103 -13.80 -17.09 -2.48
N SER A 104 -13.50 -16.36 -3.56
CA SER A 104 -12.14 -16.10 -4.07
C SER A 104 -11.32 -15.15 -3.19
N MET A 105 -11.96 -14.41 -2.28
CA MET A 105 -11.30 -13.47 -1.37
C MET A 105 -11.24 -13.98 0.08
N ARG A 106 -11.69 -15.22 0.33
CA ARG A 106 -11.73 -15.84 1.68
C ARG A 106 -10.37 -15.88 2.38
N TRP A 107 -9.31 -16.05 1.61
CA TRP A 107 -7.93 -16.13 2.10
C TRP A 107 -7.25 -14.77 2.27
N THR A 108 -7.87 -13.70 1.79
CA THR A 108 -7.37 -12.35 1.98
C THR A 108 -7.86 -11.80 3.31
N ASP A 109 -6.92 -11.29 4.11
CA ASP A 109 -7.22 -10.62 5.37
C ASP A 109 -7.84 -9.25 5.07
N PHE A 110 -9.15 -9.11 5.31
CA PHE A 110 -9.87 -7.85 5.31
C PHE A 110 -10.39 -7.57 6.71
N ALA A 111 -9.93 -6.47 7.30
CA ALA A 111 -10.43 -5.96 8.56
C ALA A 111 -10.51 -4.44 8.52
N GLU A 112 -11.37 -3.85 9.33
CA GLU A 112 -11.51 -2.41 9.50
C GLU A 112 -11.50 -2.03 10.98
N SER A 113 -11.08 -0.81 11.25
CA SER A 113 -11.21 -0.14 12.55
C SER A 113 -11.84 1.23 12.34
N VAL A 114 -11.78 2.14 13.31
CA VAL A 114 -12.38 3.48 13.17
C VAL A 114 -11.69 4.25 12.04
N HIS A 115 -10.36 4.34 12.04
CA HIS A 115 -9.63 5.13 11.04
C HIS A 115 -8.90 4.29 9.97
N TRP A 116 -8.84 2.96 10.12
CA TRP A 116 -7.99 2.12 9.27
C TRP A 116 -8.73 1.00 8.55
N LEU A 117 -8.18 0.63 7.39
CA LEU A 117 -8.43 -0.64 6.73
C LEU A 117 -7.17 -1.49 6.79
N ARG A 118 -7.31 -2.74 7.21
CA ARG A 118 -6.27 -3.76 7.11
C ARG A 118 -6.59 -4.69 5.95
N ILE A 119 -5.78 -4.60 4.89
CA ILE A 119 -5.95 -5.37 3.66
C ILE A 119 -4.68 -6.18 3.41
N ASN A 120 -4.82 -7.50 3.42
CA ASN A 120 -3.72 -8.44 3.30
C ASN A 120 -2.53 -8.04 4.19
N GLY A 121 -2.78 -7.84 5.49
CA GLY A 121 -1.77 -7.46 6.48
C GLY A 121 -1.08 -6.10 6.27
N ARG A 122 -1.63 -5.23 5.42
CA ARG A 122 -1.20 -3.83 5.27
C ARG A 122 -2.29 -2.88 5.72
N TYR A 123 -1.90 -1.79 6.34
CA TYR A 123 -2.80 -0.81 6.93
C TYR A 123 -2.92 0.41 6.01
N VAL A 124 -4.15 0.86 5.81
CA VAL A 124 -4.52 1.97 4.94
C VAL A 124 -5.41 2.93 5.73
N PRO A 125 -4.99 4.19 5.93
CA PRO A 125 -5.80 5.19 6.64
C PRO A 125 -6.96 5.61 5.75
N LYS A 126 -8.21 5.45 6.22
CA LYS A 126 -9.43 5.64 5.43
C LYS A 126 -9.57 7.07 4.90
N GLU A 127 -9.43 8.05 5.79
CA GLU A 127 -9.66 9.46 5.44
C GLU A 127 -8.61 10.04 4.49
N LEU A 128 -7.38 9.52 4.56
CA LEU A 128 -6.31 9.96 3.67
C LEU A 128 -6.46 9.41 2.24
N VAL A 129 -7.27 8.38 2.00
CA VAL A 129 -7.42 7.80 0.65
C VAL A 129 -8.38 8.64 -0.20
N ILE A 130 -7.89 9.09 -1.36
CA ILE A 130 -8.73 9.78 -2.35
C ILE A 130 -9.21 8.79 -3.41
N LEU A 131 -8.26 8.13 -4.09
CA LEU A 131 -8.57 7.11 -5.10
C LEU A 131 -8.13 5.74 -4.63
N GLY A 132 -8.90 4.72 -4.94
CA GLY A 132 -8.57 3.35 -4.60
C GLY A 132 -9.33 2.34 -5.41
N GLY A 133 -8.66 1.30 -5.89
CA GLY A 133 -9.34 0.25 -6.63
C GLY A 133 -8.44 -0.93 -6.99
N ALA A 134 -9.08 -2.08 -7.16
CA ALA A 134 -8.43 -3.30 -7.64
C ALA A 134 -8.38 -3.26 -9.17
N GLU A 135 -7.22 -3.64 -9.70
CA GLU A 135 -6.97 -3.62 -11.14
C GLU A 135 -6.94 -5.04 -11.71
N VAL A 136 -7.55 -5.20 -12.89
CA VAL A 136 -7.46 -6.44 -13.65
C VAL A 136 -6.03 -6.56 -14.15
N THR A 137 -5.33 -7.58 -13.68
CA THR A 137 -3.96 -7.87 -14.09
C THR A 137 -4.01 -8.74 -15.33
N TYR A 138 -3.71 -8.17 -16.50
CA TYR A 138 -3.38 -8.95 -17.69
C TYR A 138 -1.90 -9.34 -17.57
N SER A 139 -1.65 -10.45 -16.90
CA SER A 139 -0.28 -10.90 -16.64
C SER A 139 0.29 -11.61 -17.88
N VAL A 140 1.36 -11.07 -18.45
CA VAL A 140 2.29 -11.80 -19.35
C VAL A 140 3.32 -12.61 -18.52
N MET A 141 3.47 -12.29 -17.22
CA MET A 141 4.54 -12.83 -16.33
C MET A 141 4.04 -13.76 -15.21
N ASN A 142 2.88 -14.37 -15.36
CA ASN A 142 2.29 -15.37 -14.45
C ASN A 142 2.27 -14.98 -12.95
N ARG A 143 1.95 -13.72 -12.62
CA ARG A 143 1.61 -13.36 -11.24
C ARG A 143 0.10 -13.47 -11.07
N ASP A 144 -0.35 -14.58 -10.53
CA ASP A 144 -1.76 -14.91 -10.27
C ASP A 144 -2.32 -14.15 -9.06
N THR A 145 -2.03 -12.85 -8.97
CA THR A 145 -2.48 -12.02 -7.86
C THR A 145 -3.02 -10.68 -8.33
N THR A 146 -4.14 -10.26 -7.73
CA THR A 146 -4.79 -9.00 -8.05
C THR A 146 -4.21 -7.87 -7.20
N PRO A 147 -3.66 -6.81 -7.81
CA PRO A 147 -3.22 -5.64 -7.08
C PRO A 147 -4.38 -4.70 -6.77
N LEU A 148 -4.32 -4.10 -5.59
CA LEU A 148 -5.14 -2.99 -5.12
C LEU A 148 -4.24 -1.76 -5.00
N ILE A 149 -4.59 -0.69 -5.69
CA ILE A 149 -3.80 0.55 -5.71
C ILE A 149 -4.60 1.64 -5.01
N PHE A 150 -3.93 2.36 -4.11
CA PHE A 150 -4.47 3.53 -3.42
C PHE A 150 -3.61 4.76 -3.68
N LEU A 151 -4.26 5.90 -3.89
CA LEU A 151 -3.65 7.22 -3.95
C LEU A 151 -4.15 8.06 -2.78
N TYR A 152 -3.22 8.51 -1.95
CA TYR A 152 -3.52 9.30 -0.77
C TYR A 152 -3.57 10.78 -1.09
N ALA A 153 -4.23 11.56 -0.23
CA ALA A 153 -4.27 13.02 -0.29
C ALA A 153 -2.87 13.66 -0.17
N THR A 154 -1.93 12.94 0.44
CA THR A 154 -0.50 13.28 0.48
C THR A 154 0.21 13.16 -0.88
N GLY A 155 -0.46 12.54 -1.86
CA GLY A 155 0.10 12.16 -3.15
C GLY A 155 1.08 10.98 -3.08
N ASP A 156 0.95 10.13 -2.05
CA ASP A 156 1.62 8.83 -2.02
C ASP A 156 0.75 7.76 -2.67
N MET A 157 1.38 6.89 -3.46
CA MET A 157 0.73 5.72 -4.03
C MET A 157 1.15 4.46 -3.28
N VAL A 158 0.16 3.69 -2.85
CA VAL A 158 0.34 2.41 -2.16
C VAL A 158 -0.25 1.29 -3.00
N LYS A 159 0.61 0.35 -3.40
CA LYS A 159 0.19 -0.89 -4.05
C LYS A 159 0.19 -2.04 -3.03
N ILE A 160 -0.98 -2.65 -2.85
CA ILE A 160 -1.20 -3.83 -2.01
C ILE A 160 -1.52 -5.00 -2.93
N ASP A 161 -0.82 -6.10 -2.75
CA ASP A 161 -1.15 -7.35 -3.44
C ASP A 161 -2.18 -8.10 -2.59
N LEU A 162 -3.31 -8.54 -3.17
CA LEU A 162 -4.33 -9.30 -2.43
C LEU A 162 -3.90 -10.75 -2.15
N GLY A 163 -2.84 -11.23 -2.80
CA GLY A 163 -2.32 -12.60 -2.66
C GLY A 163 -3.14 -13.67 -3.37
N VAL A 164 -4.22 -13.27 -4.04
CA VAL A 164 -5.14 -14.14 -4.79
C VAL A 164 -5.54 -13.45 -6.09
N GLN A 165 -5.82 -14.24 -7.12
CA GLN A 165 -6.44 -13.75 -8.32
C GLN A 165 -7.95 -13.58 -8.09
N VAL A 166 -8.44 -12.37 -8.30
CA VAL A 166 -9.84 -12.00 -8.11
C VAL A 166 -10.50 -11.85 -9.48
N SER A 167 -11.68 -12.45 -9.65
CA SER A 167 -12.44 -12.32 -10.89
C SER A 167 -12.85 -10.86 -11.15
N VAL A 168 -13.03 -10.49 -12.42
CA VAL A 168 -13.45 -9.13 -12.81
C VAL A 168 -14.73 -8.69 -12.08
N GLN A 169 -15.69 -9.62 -11.91
CA GLN A 169 -16.92 -9.35 -11.20
C GLN A 169 -16.69 -9.03 -9.71
N LYS A 170 -15.80 -9.78 -9.04
CA LYS A 170 -15.45 -9.53 -7.64
C LYS A 170 -14.60 -8.28 -7.45
N ILE A 171 -13.76 -7.92 -8.42
CA ILE A 171 -13.06 -6.63 -8.46
C ILE A 171 -14.08 -5.48 -8.49
N ARG A 172 -15.14 -5.59 -9.30
CA ARG A 172 -16.22 -4.59 -9.31
C ARG A 172 -16.96 -4.51 -7.98
N GLU A 173 -17.27 -5.65 -7.35
CA GLU A 173 -17.88 -5.69 -6.02
C GLU A 173 -16.98 -5.02 -4.97
N LEU A 174 -15.67 -5.30 -4.97
CA LEU A 174 -14.71 -4.69 -4.05
C LEU A 174 -14.61 -3.16 -4.26
N ASN A 175 -14.51 -2.71 -5.51
CA ASN A 175 -14.43 -1.28 -5.81
C ASN A 175 -15.72 -0.55 -5.41
N ALA A 176 -16.88 -1.17 -5.63
CA ALA A 176 -18.17 -0.64 -5.17
C ALA A 176 -18.29 -0.62 -3.64
N TYR A 177 -17.73 -1.62 -2.94
CA TYR A 177 -17.64 -1.61 -1.49
C TYR A 177 -16.81 -0.43 -0.99
N LEU A 178 -15.59 -0.26 -1.52
CA LEU A 178 -14.69 0.84 -1.13
C LEU A 178 -15.33 2.22 -1.35
N TRP A 179 -16.03 2.40 -2.46
CA TRP A 179 -16.78 3.63 -2.73
C TRP A 179 -17.96 3.83 -1.78
N SER A 180 -18.83 2.82 -1.65
CA SER A 180 -20.08 2.96 -0.91
C SER A 180 -19.89 3.07 0.61
N CYS A 181 -18.80 2.49 1.13
CA CYS A 181 -18.53 2.40 2.55
C CYS A 181 -17.54 3.45 3.05
N TYR A 182 -16.59 3.89 2.20
CA TYR A 182 -15.50 4.79 2.60
C TYR A 182 -15.34 6.01 1.68
N HIS A 183 -16.22 6.17 0.69
CA HIS A 183 -16.14 7.23 -0.32
C HIS A 183 -14.80 7.25 -1.08
N ILE A 184 -14.13 6.10 -1.16
CA ILE A 184 -12.88 5.93 -1.90
C ILE A 184 -13.24 5.81 -3.37
N PHE A 185 -12.82 6.80 -4.16
CA PHE A 185 -13.19 6.87 -5.57
C PHE A 185 -12.56 5.69 -6.35
N PRO A 186 -13.35 4.89 -7.06
CA PRO A 186 -12.85 3.79 -7.85
C PRO A 186 -12.12 4.33 -9.07
N GLY A 187 -10.79 4.40 -8.99
CA GLY A 187 -9.95 4.88 -10.07
C GLY A 187 -9.43 3.73 -10.94
N ARG A 188 -9.79 3.70 -12.23
CA ARG A 188 -8.93 3.09 -13.26
C ARG A 188 -7.98 4.19 -13.74
N THR A 189 -6.89 4.37 -13.02
CA THR A 189 -5.85 5.28 -13.47
C THR A 189 -4.84 4.46 -14.25
N ASP A 190 -4.81 4.64 -15.57
CA ASP A 190 -3.58 4.37 -16.31
C ASP A 190 -2.43 5.04 -15.54
N ARG A 191 -1.27 4.37 -15.50
CA ARG A 191 -0.12 4.79 -14.68
C ARG A 191 0.22 6.26 -14.87
N LYS A 192 0.12 6.77 -16.10
CA LYS A 192 0.31 8.20 -16.43
C LYS A 192 -0.64 9.13 -15.67
N LYS A 193 -1.93 8.77 -15.59
CA LYS A 193 -2.95 9.55 -14.86
C LYS A 193 -2.73 9.47 -13.36
N ALA A 194 -2.30 8.31 -12.85
CA ALA A 194 -1.97 8.15 -11.44
C ALA A 194 -0.78 9.03 -11.04
N ASP A 195 0.26 9.09 -11.87
CA ASP A 195 1.46 9.91 -11.67
C ASP A 195 1.13 11.42 -11.74
N GLU A 196 0.27 11.85 -12.66
CA GLU A 196 -0.24 13.23 -12.75
C GLU A 196 -0.97 13.63 -11.46
N LEU A 197 -1.93 12.81 -11.01
CA LEU A 197 -2.68 13.07 -9.78
C LEU A 197 -1.80 13.05 -8.53
N SER A 198 -0.88 12.08 -8.44
CA SER A 198 0.13 12.01 -7.38
C SER A 198 0.92 13.32 -7.31
N SER A 199 1.28 13.90 -8.46
CA SER A 199 2.02 15.16 -8.52
C SER A 199 1.18 16.34 -8.05
N ILE A 200 -0.09 16.42 -8.49
CA ILE A 200 -1.04 17.45 -8.04
C ILE A 200 -1.23 17.39 -6.53
N PHE A 201 -1.51 16.20 -5.97
CA PHE A 201 -1.77 16.02 -4.55
C PHE A 201 -0.55 16.32 -3.69
N ARG A 202 0.67 16.00 -4.15
CA ARG A 202 1.90 16.40 -3.47
C ARG A 202 2.05 17.91 -3.33
N VAL A 203 1.71 18.67 -4.38
CA VAL A 203 1.75 20.13 -4.34
C VAL A 203 0.73 20.65 -3.32
N ILE A 204 -0.51 20.15 -3.36
CA ILE A 204 -1.56 20.51 -2.39
C ILE A 204 -1.13 20.21 -0.97
N TYR A 205 -0.60 19.02 -0.72
CA TYR A 205 -0.16 18.61 0.60
C TYR A 205 1.01 19.47 1.10
N THR A 206 1.94 19.85 0.22
CA THR A 206 3.05 20.74 0.56
C THR A 206 2.56 22.15 0.92
N GLU A 207 1.58 22.67 0.18
CA GLU A 207 0.93 23.95 0.51
C GLU A 207 0.19 23.87 1.86
N TYR A 208 -0.55 22.78 2.08
CA TYR A 208 -1.24 22.52 3.34
C TYR A 208 -0.28 22.47 4.54
N LEU A 209 0.87 21.82 4.39
CA LEU A 209 1.90 21.79 5.43
C LEU A 209 2.47 23.19 5.73
N LYS A 210 2.63 24.06 4.72
CA LYS A 210 3.08 25.44 4.93
C LYS A 210 2.03 26.28 5.66
N GLU A 211 0.75 26.08 5.36
CA GLU A 211 -0.37 26.77 6.03
C GLU A 211 -0.49 26.38 7.52
N LYS A 212 -0.21 25.11 7.87
CA LYS A 212 -0.27 24.62 9.26
C LYS A 212 0.96 24.97 10.11
N GLU A 213 1.80 25.92 9.66
CA GLU A 213 2.95 26.46 10.40
C GLU A 213 4.03 25.39 10.72
N PRO A 214 5.13 25.65 11.49
CA PRO A 214 6.20 24.67 11.69
C PRO A 214 5.81 23.54 12.67
N ARG A 215 4.58 23.01 12.57
CA ARG A 215 4.24 21.72 13.20
C ARG A 215 5.07 20.64 12.52
N LYS A 216 5.62 19.72 13.33
CA LYS A 216 6.27 18.50 12.82
C LYS A 216 5.29 17.77 11.89
N GLU A 217 5.71 17.42 10.68
CA GLU A 217 4.87 16.75 9.66
C GLU A 217 4.13 15.53 10.22
N SER A 218 4.76 14.76 11.11
CA SER A 218 4.16 13.59 11.75
C SER A 218 2.91 13.93 12.58
N ARG A 219 2.88 15.10 13.24
CA ARG A 219 1.70 15.55 14.00
C ARG A 219 0.55 15.92 13.07
N VAL A 220 0.85 16.70 12.02
CA VAL A 220 -0.16 17.05 11.01
C VAL A 220 -0.75 15.80 10.36
N LEU A 221 0.07 14.77 10.10
CA LEU A 221 -0.41 13.52 9.56
C LEU A 221 -1.23 12.68 10.53
N ALA A 222 -0.93 12.71 11.82
CA ALA A 222 -1.75 12.04 12.83
C ALA A 222 -3.14 12.66 12.84
N ASP A 223 -3.22 14.00 12.88
CA ASP A 223 -4.50 14.74 12.80
C ASP A 223 -5.27 14.38 11.51
N LEU A 224 -4.57 14.28 10.37
CA LEU A 224 -5.19 13.91 9.08
C LEU A 224 -5.61 12.44 9.00
N ILE A 225 -5.07 11.53 9.81
CA ILE A 225 -5.53 10.14 9.86
C ILE A 225 -6.90 10.07 10.53
N GLU A 226 -7.12 10.93 11.53
CA GLU A 226 -8.40 11.07 12.22
C GLU A 226 -9.41 11.83 11.34
N ASP A 227 -9.03 12.98 10.80
CA ASP A 227 -9.88 13.79 9.91
C ASP A 227 -9.06 14.51 8.82
N ALA A 228 -9.18 14.02 7.58
CA ALA A 228 -8.57 14.64 6.39
C ALA A 228 -9.53 15.53 5.59
N GLY A 229 -10.73 15.85 6.10
CA GLY A 229 -11.83 16.45 5.33
C GLY A 229 -11.43 17.72 4.57
N GLU A 230 -10.70 18.63 5.22
CA GLU A 230 -10.21 19.87 4.61
C GLU A 230 -9.26 19.58 3.43
N LEU A 231 -8.25 18.74 3.65
CA LEU A 231 -7.26 18.38 2.63
C LEU A 231 -7.91 17.60 1.47
N ARG A 232 -8.80 16.67 1.79
CA ARG A 232 -9.57 15.87 0.83
C ARG A 232 -10.42 16.75 -0.07
N LYS A 233 -11.08 17.76 0.49
CA LYS A 233 -11.83 18.76 -0.28
C LYS A 233 -10.92 19.52 -1.26
N LYS A 234 -9.77 20.02 -0.79
CA LYS A 234 -8.78 20.70 -1.65
C LYS A 234 -8.29 19.79 -2.79
N CYS A 235 -8.03 18.52 -2.51
CA CYS A 235 -7.66 17.50 -3.51
C CYS A 235 -8.76 17.29 -4.55
N ILE A 236 -10.01 17.11 -4.13
CA ILE A 236 -11.15 16.91 -5.02
C ILE A 236 -11.37 18.15 -5.89
N GLU A 237 -11.31 19.36 -5.33
CA GLU A 237 -11.52 20.60 -6.08
C GLU A 237 -10.49 20.78 -7.21
N ARG A 238 -9.22 20.51 -6.94
CA ARG A 238 -8.13 20.61 -7.93
C ARG A 238 -7.99 19.37 -8.83
N MET A 239 -8.77 18.31 -8.60
CA MET A 239 -8.75 17.12 -9.45
C MET A 239 -9.27 17.44 -10.86
N PRO A 240 -8.63 16.94 -11.93
CA PRO A 240 -9.09 17.17 -13.30
C PRO A 240 -10.52 16.68 -13.54
N SER A 241 -11.30 17.44 -14.31
CA SER A 241 -12.71 17.17 -14.57
C SER A 241 -13.00 15.81 -15.21
N TYR A 242 -12.07 15.31 -16.03
CA TYR A 242 -12.16 14.00 -16.66
C TYR A 242 -11.99 12.82 -15.68
N LEU A 243 -11.45 13.07 -14.48
CA LEU A 243 -11.34 12.09 -13.39
C LEU A 243 -12.46 12.24 -12.34
N LYS A 244 -13.12 13.40 -12.30
CA LYS A 244 -14.33 13.63 -11.50
C LYS A 244 -15.55 12.90 -12.05
N LYS A 245 -15.58 12.59 -13.35
CA LYS A 245 -16.64 11.81 -13.98
C LYS A 245 -16.47 10.32 -13.65
N VAL A 246 -16.92 9.93 -12.47
CA VAL A 246 -17.14 8.51 -12.16
C VAL A 246 -18.31 8.05 -13.00
N ASP A 247 -18.05 7.19 -13.99
CA ASP A 247 -19.14 6.52 -14.69
C ASP A 247 -19.78 5.48 -13.76
N GLU A 248 -20.74 5.91 -12.95
CA GLU A 248 -21.48 5.03 -12.04
C GLU A 248 -22.08 3.83 -12.80
N LYS A 249 -22.46 4.00 -14.07
CA LYS A 249 -23.02 2.92 -14.88
C LYS A 249 -21.98 1.83 -15.21
N ALA A 250 -20.69 2.15 -15.22
CA ALA A 250 -19.62 1.19 -15.49
C ALA A 250 -19.39 0.19 -14.33
N TRP A 251 -19.84 0.53 -13.11
CA TRP A 251 -19.56 -0.24 -11.89
C TRP A 251 -20.82 -0.84 -11.25
N TRP A 252 -21.96 -0.16 -11.40
CA TRP A 252 -23.22 -0.54 -10.76
C TRP A 252 -24.12 -1.31 -11.72
N ASN A 253 -24.18 -2.64 -11.56
CA ASN A 253 -25.33 -3.41 -12.04
C ASN A 253 -26.38 -3.55 -10.92
N GLU A 254 -27.62 -3.87 -11.29
CA GLU A 254 -28.75 -4.01 -10.36
C GLU A 254 -28.43 -4.96 -9.19
N LYS A 255 -27.68 -6.03 -9.47
CA LYS A 255 -27.25 -7.03 -8.48
C LYS A 255 -26.28 -6.43 -7.46
N THR A 256 -25.28 -5.67 -7.91
CA THR A 256 -24.32 -4.97 -7.04
C THR A 256 -25.04 -3.91 -6.19
N ARG A 257 -26.01 -3.18 -6.76
CA ARG A 257 -26.81 -2.19 -6.02
C ARG A 257 -27.57 -2.80 -4.85
N LYS A 258 -28.33 -3.87 -5.10
CA LYS A 258 -29.08 -4.59 -4.05
C LYS A 258 -28.14 -5.14 -2.97
N LYS A 259 -26.99 -5.67 -3.37
CA LYS A 259 -26.00 -6.20 -2.43
C LYS A 259 -25.39 -5.10 -1.53
N MET A 260 -25.09 -3.93 -2.09
CA MET A 260 -24.57 -2.80 -1.30
C MET A 260 -25.63 -2.19 -0.37
N GLN A 261 -26.90 -2.15 -0.80
CA GLN A 261 -28.00 -1.74 0.08
C GLN A 261 -28.17 -2.72 1.26
N GLN A 262 -28.03 -4.01 1.01
CA GLN A 262 -28.04 -5.02 2.06
C GLN A 262 -26.89 -4.80 3.06
N TRP A 263 -25.67 -4.64 2.57
CA TRP A 263 -24.50 -4.40 3.42
C TRP A 263 -24.59 -3.10 4.23
N LYS A 264 -25.18 -2.04 3.67
CA LYS A 264 -25.43 -0.80 4.44
C LYS A 264 -26.41 -1.04 5.59
N LYS A 265 -27.51 -1.75 5.33
CA LYS A 265 -28.48 -2.13 6.35
C LYS A 265 -27.87 -3.03 7.42
N ASP A 266 -27.06 -4.00 7.03
CA ASP A 266 -26.40 -4.92 7.96
C ASP A 266 -25.47 -4.14 8.90
N ARG A 267 -24.70 -3.15 8.40
CA ARG A 267 -23.83 -2.31 9.24
C ARG A 267 -24.58 -1.36 10.17
N GLU A 268 -25.69 -0.78 9.72
CA GLU A 268 -26.55 0.08 10.56
C GLU A 268 -27.18 -0.72 11.72
N ASN A 269 -27.41 -2.02 11.52
CA ASN A 269 -27.96 -2.91 12.56
C ASN A 269 -26.91 -3.50 13.52
N THR A 270 -25.61 -3.35 13.21
CA THR A 270 -24.50 -3.92 14.00
C THR A 270 -23.69 -2.83 14.73
N SER A 271 -24.03 -1.55 14.52
CA SER A 271 -23.44 -0.37 15.18
C SER A 271 -24.34 0.12 16.32
#